data_AF-A0A7C3LKH1-F1
#
_entry.id   AF-A0A7C3LKH1-F1
#
_cell.length_a   1.000
_cell.length_b   1.000
_cell.length_c   1.000
_cell.angle_alpha   90.00
_cell.angle_beta   90.00
_cell.angle_gamma   90.00
#
_symmetry.space_group_name_H-M   'P 1'
#
loop_
_entity.id
_entity.type
_entity.pdbx_description
1 polymer ?
#
loop_
_entity_poly.entity_id
_entity_poly.type
_entity_poly.pdbx_seq_one_letter_code
_entity_poly.pdbx_strand_id
1 'polypeptide(L)'
;MNEVAQAAAAPGLAVKRNWLAFGTGVGIEIGAADLRVSVVRLRPSGARLLGEKTIEGFRHRPAAQWGAEYNAFLRTLGAAHLAATVLLPRRELTVRTLPMAGVAEKDLASAIGFQLDSLHPYAEEDAVPAWARLKG
;
A
#
# COMPACT_ATOMS: atom_id res chain seq x y z
N MET A 1 -18.33 7.29 -12.23
CA MET A 1 -17.18 8.20 -12.09
C MET A 1 -16.49 7.86 -10.78
N ASN A 2 -15.51 6.96 -10.80
CA ASN A 2 -14.65 6.69 -9.65
C ASN A 2 -13.21 6.92 -10.10
N GLU A 3 -12.57 7.94 -9.53
CA GLU A 3 -11.12 8.10 -9.55
C GLU A 3 -10.51 6.93 -8.77
N VAL A 4 -10.08 5.90 -9.49
CA VAL A 4 -9.20 4.88 -8.95
C VAL A 4 -7.81 5.52 -8.94
N ALA A 5 -7.43 6.06 -7.79
CA ALA A 5 -6.12 6.63 -7.55
C ALA A 5 -5.04 5.60 -7.92
N GLN A 6 -4.27 5.96 -8.94
CA GLN A 6 -3.17 5.21 -9.49
C GLN A 6 -2.04 5.14 -8.44
N ALA A 7 -2.03 4.09 -7.60
CA ALA A 7 -0.92 3.81 -6.71
C ALA A 7 0.18 3.08 -7.49
N ALA A 8 0.92 3.85 -8.29
CA ALA A 8 2.13 3.37 -8.94
C ALA A 8 3.23 3.14 -7.88
N ALA A 9 3.39 1.89 -7.44
CA ALA A 9 4.58 1.47 -6.71
C ALA A 9 5.77 1.44 -7.70
N ALA A 10 6.60 2.48 -7.67
CA ALA A 10 7.83 2.54 -8.46
C ALA A 10 8.93 1.70 -7.78
N PRO A 11 9.48 0.66 -8.43
CA PRO A 11 10.69 0.01 -7.97
C PRO A 11 11.90 0.85 -8.39
N GLY A 12 12.80 1.11 -7.45
CA GLY A 12 14.09 1.75 -7.73
C GLY A 12 14.17 3.18 -7.20
N LEU A 13 14.59 3.31 -5.94
CA LEU A 13 14.97 4.59 -5.36
C LEU A 13 16.41 4.54 -4.90
N ALA A 14 17.27 4.85 -5.88
CA ALA A 14 18.68 5.09 -5.69
C ALA A 14 18.90 6.20 -4.63
N VAL A 15 19.58 5.81 -3.56
CA VAL A 15 20.50 6.47 -2.60
C VAL A 15 20.66 8.01 -2.55
N LYS A 16 20.34 8.80 -3.59
CA LYS A 16 20.39 10.29 -3.54
C LYS A 16 19.14 10.96 -2.91
N ARG A 17 18.21 10.18 -2.37
CA ARG A 17 16.85 10.59 -1.96
C ARG A 17 16.67 10.85 -0.45
N ASN A 18 17.76 10.90 0.32
CA ASN A 18 17.68 10.98 1.79
C ASN A 18 17.20 12.32 2.37
N TRP A 19 17.17 13.41 1.58
CA TRP A 19 16.60 14.69 2.05
C TRP A 19 15.06 14.70 2.03
N LEU A 20 14.42 13.87 1.20
CA LEU A 20 12.96 13.67 1.20
C LEU A 20 12.49 12.72 2.31
N ALA A 21 13.41 12.06 3.01
CA ALA A 21 13.09 11.13 4.08
C ALA A 21 12.89 11.85 5.44
N PHE A 22 13.10 13.16 5.54
CA PHE A 22 12.87 13.88 6.79
C PHE A 22 11.39 14.16 7.00
N GLY A 23 10.85 13.69 8.12
CA GLY A 23 9.44 13.87 8.39
C GLY A 23 8.93 12.95 9.47
N THR A 24 7.61 12.89 9.56
CA THR A 24 6.88 11.87 10.32
C THR A 24 6.16 11.01 9.28
N GLY A 25 6.19 9.70 9.45
CA GLY A 25 5.48 8.74 8.62
C GLY A 25 4.61 7.82 9.46
N VAL A 26 3.53 7.33 8.86
CA VAL A 26 2.67 6.31 9.46
C VAL A 26 2.80 5.04 8.62
N GLY A 27 3.15 3.94 9.26
CA GLY A 27 3.16 2.60 8.68
C GLY A 27 2.01 1.77 9.22
N ILE A 28 1.36 0.98 8.36
CA ILE A 28 0.37 -0.01 8.74
C ILE A 28 0.81 -1.36 8.19
N GLU A 29 1.07 -2.30 9.09
CA GLU A 29 1.31 -3.71 8.75
C GLU A 29 -0.01 -4.47 8.90
N ILE A 30 -0.48 -5.06 7.81
CA ILE A 30 -1.64 -5.95 7.85
C ILE A 30 -1.18 -7.33 8.28
N GLY A 31 -1.57 -7.74 9.48
CA GLY A 31 -1.32 -9.07 10.01
C GLY A 31 -2.38 -10.09 9.58
N ALA A 32 -2.23 -11.31 10.11
CA ALA A 32 -3.26 -12.34 9.97
C ALA A 32 -4.53 -11.98 10.76
N ALA A 33 -4.37 -11.56 12.01
CA ALA A 33 -5.47 -11.25 12.92
C ALA A 33 -5.52 -9.77 13.34
N ASP A 34 -4.40 -9.07 13.26
CA ASP A 34 -4.18 -7.74 13.81
C ASP A 34 -3.69 -6.74 12.75
N LEU A 35 -3.92 -5.45 12.99
CA LEU A 35 -3.22 -4.37 12.31
C LEU A 35 -2.21 -3.76 13.28
N ARG A 36 -0.95 -3.67 12.87
CA ARG A 36 0.06 -2.92 13.60
C ARG A 36 0.28 -1.57 12.95
N VAL A 37 0.12 -0.52 13.73
CA VAL A 37 0.25 0.87 13.29
C VAL A 37 1.46 1.46 13.99
N SER A 38 2.44 1.94 13.22
CA SER A 38 3.66 2.53 13.75
C SER A 38 3.82 3.95 13.22
N VAL A 39 4.11 4.89 14.11
CA VAL A 39 4.42 6.29 13.74
C VAL A 39 5.89 6.52 13.96
N VAL A 40 6.62 6.83 12.88
CA VAL A 40 8.07 6.97 12.90
C VAL A 40 8.45 8.38 12.50
N ARG A 41 9.41 8.95 13.23
CA ARG A 41 10.04 10.22 12.91
C ARG A 41 11.42 9.97 12.33
N LEU A 42 11.64 10.41 11.11
CA LEU A 42 12.93 10.33 10.43
C LEU A 42 13.62 11.70 10.47
N ARG A 43 14.86 11.70 10.93
CA ARG A 43 15.76 12.87 10.96
C ARG A 43 17.11 12.46 10.36
N PRO A 44 18.00 13.40 10.02
CA PRO A 44 19.35 13.07 9.57
C PRO A 44 20.10 12.14 10.53
N SER A 45 19.82 12.26 11.83
CA SER A 45 20.39 11.42 12.88
C SER A 45 19.81 10.00 12.98
N GLY A 46 18.72 9.70 12.26
CA GLY A 46 18.11 8.38 12.21
C GLY A 46 16.59 8.37 12.35
N ALA A 47 16.04 7.15 12.38
CA ALA A 47 14.64 6.89 12.63
C ALA A 47 14.36 6.74 14.12
N ARG A 48 13.28 7.35 14.60
CA ARG A 48 12.78 7.19 15.97
C ARG A 48 11.31 6.80 15.94
N LEU A 49 10.95 5.71 16.61
CA LEU A 49 9.56 5.36 16.85
C LEU A 49 8.93 6.37 17.81
N LEU A 50 7.86 7.04 17.37
CA LEU A 50 7.07 7.95 18.20
C LEU A 50 5.97 7.23 18.97
N GLY A 51 5.43 6.16 18.39
CA GLY A 51 4.43 5.32 19.03
C GLY A 51 4.04 4.15 18.14
N GLU A 52 3.44 3.17 18.76
CA GLU A 52 2.90 1.98 18.12
C GLU A 52 1.54 1.63 18.73
N LYS A 53 0.64 1.09 17.91
CA LYS A 53 -0.63 0.54 18.35
C LYS A 53 -0.94 -0.74 17.58
N THR A 54 -1.37 -1.75 18.32
CA THR A 54 -1.98 -2.96 17.75
C THR A 54 -3.50 -2.83 17.81
N ILE A 55 -4.16 -3.08 16.69
CA ILE A 55 -5.61 -3.18 16.57
C ILE A 55 -5.94 -4.65 16.35
N GLU A 56 -6.43 -5.29 17.40
CA GLU A 56 -6.72 -6.72 17.39
C GLU A 56 -8.06 -7.03 16.69
N GLY A 57 -8.09 -8.17 16.02
CA GLY A 57 -9.31 -8.73 15.43
C GLY A 57 -9.97 -7.84 14.39
N PHE A 58 -9.22 -6.95 13.73
CA PHE A 58 -9.78 -5.91 12.86
C PHE A 58 -10.66 -6.47 11.73
N ARG A 59 -10.39 -7.70 11.27
CA ARG A 59 -11.16 -8.39 10.23
C ARG A 59 -12.56 -8.79 10.67
N HIS A 60 -12.78 -8.97 11.97
CA HIS A 60 -14.07 -9.36 12.54
C HIS A 60 -14.85 -8.17 13.11
N ARG A 61 -14.32 -6.96 12.95
CA ARG A 61 -14.85 -5.73 13.53
C ARG A 61 -15.25 -4.76 12.42
N PRO A 62 -16.35 -4.00 12.57
CA PRO A 62 -16.71 -2.98 11.59
C PRO A 62 -15.60 -1.94 11.39
N ALA A 63 -15.38 -1.53 10.14
CA ALA A 63 -14.34 -0.58 9.76
C ALA A 63 -14.39 0.75 10.53
N ALA A 64 -15.61 1.24 10.80
CA ALA A 64 -15.81 2.46 11.57
C ALA A 64 -15.24 2.37 13.00
N GLN A 65 -15.30 1.20 13.64
CA GLN A 65 -14.85 1.03 15.02
C GLN A 65 -13.34 1.10 15.13
N TRP A 66 -12.64 0.25 14.37
CA TRP A 66 -11.18 0.26 14.39
C TRP A 66 -10.59 1.49 13.70
N GLY A 67 -11.30 2.09 12.74
CA GLY A 67 -10.94 3.36 12.13
C GLY A 67 -10.97 4.51 13.15
N ALA A 68 -11.94 4.52 14.07
CA ALA A 68 -11.98 5.49 15.16
C ALA A 68 -10.80 5.31 16.13
N GLU A 69 -10.44 4.06 16.46
CA GLU A 69 -9.27 3.76 17.29
C GLU A 69 -7.94 4.19 16.65
N TYR A 70 -7.78 3.90 15.36
CA TYR A 70 -6.63 4.34 14.56
C TYR A 70 -6.52 5.86 14.57
N ASN A 71 -7.62 6.57 14.28
CA ASN A 71 -7.64 8.03 14.24
C ASN A 71 -7.37 8.64 15.61
N ALA A 72 -7.92 8.07 16.69
CA ALA A 72 -7.65 8.54 18.05
C ALA A 72 -6.15 8.43 18.38
N PHE A 73 -5.52 7.30 18.07
CA PHE A 73 -4.08 7.09 18.25
C PHE A 73 -3.24 8.06 17.41
N LEU A 74 -3.59 8.31 16.15
CA LEU A 74 -2.83 9.27 15.36
C LEU A 74 -2.97 10.71 15.87
N ARG A 75 -4.13 11.09 16.43
CA ARG A 75 -4.34 12.42 17.01
C ARG A 75 -3.46 12.67 18.22
N THR A 76 -3.25 11.68 19.10
CA THR A 76 -2.35 11.85 20.26
C THR A 76 -0.90 12.12 19.85
N LEU A 77 -0.51 11.69 18.65
CA LEU A 77 0.83 11.87 18.09
C LEU A 77 0.92 13.03 17.08
N GLY A 78 -0.18 13.77 16.86
CA GLY A 78 -0.25 14.84 15.86
C GLY A 78 -0.09 14.37 14.41
N ALA A 79 -0.34 13.08 14.13
CA ALA A 79 -0.08 12.42 12.86
C ALA A 79 -1.36 12.15 12.03
N ALA A 80 -2.54 12.54 12.51
CA ALA A 80 -3.83 12.18 11.90
C ALA A 80 -4.07 12.75 10.49
N HIS A 81 -3.27 13.72 10.05
CA HIS A 81 -3.34 14.33 8.73
C HIS A 81 -2.40 13.67 7.71
N LEU A 82 -1.57 12.71 8.14
CA LEU A 82 -0.57 12.07 7.30
C LEU A 82 -1.15 10.86 6.57
N ALA A 83 -0.78 10.71 5.31
CA ALA A 83 -1.03 9.47 4.58
C ALA A 83 -0.22 8.31 5.20
N ALA A 84 -0.83 7.14 5.29
CA ALA A 84 -0.18 5.94 5.79
C ALA A 84 0.35 5.08 4.64
N THR A 85 1.55 4.51 4.85
CA THR A 85 2.08 3.45 4.00
C THR A 85 1.59 2.11 4.54
N VAL A 86 0.89 1.35 3.70
CA VAL A 86 0.32 0.05 4.08
C VAL A 86 1.13 -1.07 3.48
N LEU A 87 1.46 -2.07 4.28
CA LEU A 87 2.12 -3.30 3.85
C LEU A 87 1.11 -4.44 3.80
N LEU A 88 0.86 -4.95 2.59
CA LEU A 88 -0.03 -6.10 2.37
C LEU A 88 0.70 -7.42 2.64
N PRO A 89 0.00 -8.44 3.18
CA PRO A 89 0.57 -9.77 3.36
C PRO A 89 0.94 -10.39 2.02
N ARG A 90 2.12 -11.01 1.93
CA ARG A 90 2.59 -11.65 0.68
C ARG A 90 1.61 -12.68 0.11
N ARG A 91 0.90 -13.40 0.99
CA ARG A 91 -0.10 -14.42 0.63
C ARG A 91 -1.37 -13.84 -0.02
N GLU A 92 -1.63 -12.56 0.17
CA GLU A 92 -2.77 -11.84 -0.40
C GLU A 92 -2.38 -11.15 -1.73
N LEU A 93 -1.13 -11.32 -2.18
CA LEU A 93 -0.59 -10.71 -3.39
C LEU A 93 -0.22 -11.75 -4.45
N THR A 94 -0.73 -11.58 -5.67
CA THR A 94 -0.27 -12.33 -6.85
C THR A 94 0.54 -11.41 -7.75
N VAL A 95 1.79 -11.79 -8.06
CA VAL A 95 2.69 -11.01 -8.92
C VAL A 95 3.05 -11.86 -10.13
N ARG A 96 2.85 -11.31 -11.33
CA ARG A 96 3.15 -11.98 -12.60
C ARG A 96 3.79 -11.02 -13.58
N THR A 97 4.72 -11.53 -14.39
CA THR A 97 5.29 -10.82 -15.53
C THR A 97 4.52 -11.21 -16.78
N LEU A 98 4.05 -10.22 -17.53
CA LEU A 98 3.31 -10.43 -18.77
C LEU A 98 4.12 -9.95 -19.97
N PRO A 99 4.35 -10.79 -20.98
CA PRO A 99 4.92 -10.33 -22.24
C PRO A 99 3.89 -9.50 -23.00
N MET A 100 4.22 -8.24 -23.29
CA MET A 100 3.37 -7.29 -24.01
C MET A 100 4.02 -6.88 -25.35
N ALA A 101 4.48 -7.88 -26.11
CA ALA A 101 5.15 -7.63 -27.39
C ALA A 101 4.14 -7.19 -28.46
N GLY A 102 4.43 -6.11 -29.17
CA GLY A 102 3.59 -5.61 -30.26
C GLY A 102 2.30 -4.89 -29.81
N VAL A 103 2.06 -4.73 -28.51
CA VAL A 103 0.90 -3.99 -27.99
C VAL A 103 1.21 -2.50 -27.99
N ALA A 104 0.41 -1.71 -28.70
CA ALA A 104 0.54 -0.26 -28.68
C ALA A 104 0.20 0.29 -27.28
N GLU A 105 0.84 1.38 -26.88
CA GLU A 105 0.70 1.93 -25.53
C GLU A 105 -0.76 2.30 -25.17
N LYS A 106 -1.51 2.82 -26.14
CA LYS A 106 -2.93 3.16 -25.99
C LYS A 106 -3.82 1.94 -25.68
N ASP A 107 -3.39 0.74 -26.06
CA ASP A 107 -4.15 -0.51 -25.94
C ASP A 107 -3.67 -1.35 -24.73
N LEU A 108 -2.61 -0.92 -24.04
CA LEU A 108 -1.95 -1.69 -22.99
C LEU A 108 -2.86 -2.00 -21.80
N ALA A 109 -3.66 -1.01 -21.34
CA ALA A 109 -4.57 -1.22 -20.21
C ALA A 109 -5.63 -2.28 -20.52
N SER A 110 -6.22 -2.24 -21.71
CA SER A 110 -7.20 -3.22 -22.17
C SER A 110 -6.58 -4.61 -22.33
N ALA A 111 -5.38 -4.69 -22.92
CA ALA A 111 -4.66 -5.95 -23.08
C ALA A 111 -4.28 -6.58 -21.74
N ILE A 112 -3.87 -5.77 -20.75
CA ILE A 112 -3.60 -6.23 -19.38
C ILE A 112 -4.88 -6.74 -18.72
N GLY A 113 -5.99 -6.00 -18.82
CA GLY A 113 -7.28 -6.42 -18.29
C GLY A 113 -7.70 -7.81 -18.79
N PHE A 114 -7.68 -8.01 -20.11
CA PHE A 114 -8.02 -9.30 -20.71
C PHE A 114 -7.15 -10.47 -20.20
N GLN A 115 -5.86 -10.22 -19.95
CA GLN A 115 -4.98 -11.25 -19.41
C GLN A 115 -5.28 -11.51 -17.92
N LEU A 116 -5.55 -10.47 -17.13
CA LEU A 116 -5.75 -10.57 -15.68
C LEU A 116 -6.93 -11.48 -15.31
N ASP A 117 -8.02 -11.46 -16.08
CA ASP A 117 -9.22 -12.29 -15.86
C ASP A 117 -8.88 -13.78 -15.77
N SER A 118 -7.83 -14.23 -16.48
CA SER A 118 -7.39 -15.63 -16.48
C SER A 118 -6.28 -15.95 -15.48
N LEU A 119 -5.79 -14.96 -14.71
CA LEU A 119 -4.51 -15.05 -14.01
C LEU A 119 -4.60 -14.98 -12.48
N HIS A 120 -5.76 -14.77 -11.90
CA HIS A 120 -5.93 -14.79 -10.45
C HIS A 120 -6.99 -15.80 -9.98
N PRO A 121 -6.83 -16.37 -8.79
CA PRO A 121 -7.82 -17.29 -8.21
C PRO A 121 -9.01 -16.58 -7.54
N TYR A 122 -9.00 -15.24 -7.50
CA TYR A 122 -10.04 -14.44 -6.85
C TYR A 122 -11.25 -14.24 -7.77
N ALA A 123 -12.43 -13.95 -7.19
CA ALA A 123 -13.58 -13.50 -7.95
C ALA A 123 -13.27 -12.14 -8.62
N GLU A 124 -13.94 -11.83 -9.74
CA GLU A 124 -13.68 -10.63 -10.55
C GLU A 124 -13.79 -9.32 -9.74
N GLU A 125 -14.67 -9.28 -8.73
CA GLU A 125 -14.91 -8.12 -7.88
C GLU A 125 -13.96 -7.99 -6.67
N ASP A 126 -13.18 -9.04 -6.37
CA ASP A 126 -12.33 -9.09 -5.17
C ASP A 126 -10.85 -8.76 -5.46
N ALA A 127 -10.45 -8.78 -6.74
CA ALA A 127 -9.08 -8.48 -7.14
C ALA A 127 -8.91 -7.00 -7.50
N VAL A 128 -7.94 -6.33 -6.87
CA VAL A 128 -7.53 -4.98 -7.26
C VAL A 128 -6.25 -5.06 -8.10
N PRO A 129 -6.32 -4.83 -9.42
CA PRO A 129 -5.14 -4.95 -10.27
C PRO A 129 -4.26 -3.71 -10.21
N ALA A 130 -2.95 -3.94 -10.25
CA ALA A 130 -1.96 -2.90 -10.46
C ALA A 130 -0.85 -3.44 -11.37
N TRP A 131 -0.29 -2.57 -12.20
CA TRP A 131 0.75 -2.94 -13.14
C TRP A 131 1.77 -1.82 -13.31
N ALA A 132 2.98 -2.21 -13.66
CA ALA A 132 4.06 -1.30 -14.00
C ALA A 132 4.87 -1.93 -15.14
N ARG A 133 5.36 -1.08 -16.06
CA ARG A 133 6.31 -1.55 -17.07
C ARG A 133 7.65 -1.85 -16.41
N LEU A 134 8.15 -3.06 -16.63
CA LEU A 134 9.53 -3.38 -16.29
C LEU A 134 10.43 -2.82 -17.39
N LYS A 135 11.47 -2.09 -16.99
CA LYS A 135 12.55 -1.75 -17.92
C LYS A 135 13.36 -3.03 -18.15
N GLY A 136 13.49 -3.42 -19.41
CA GLY A 136 14.47 -4.43 -19.84
C GLY A 136 15.88 -3.89 -19.78
#